data_AF-A0AA87B5A6-F1
#
_entry.id   AF-A0AA87B5A6-F1
#
_cell.length_a   1.000
_cell.length_b   1.000
_cell.length_c   1.000
_cell.angle_alpha   90.00
_cell.angle_beta   90.00
_cell.angle_gamma   90.00
#
_symmetry.space_group_name_H-M   'P 1'
#
loop_
_entity.id
_entity.type
_entity.pdbx_description
1 polymer ?
#
loop_
_entity_poly.entity_id
_entity_poly.type
_entity_poly.pdbx_seq_one_letter_code
_entity_poly.pdbx_strand_id
1 'polypeptide(L)'
;MIYENHANTAENNGPLALVLGANGGVGSHVLKMLLQRGWQVRALTRQRVAAGASDGIERVTGDVMNRQDVMDAAKGATLIVHAVNPPGYRDWERQVLPMLDNTIAAAEACGARIVLPGTVYNFGPDAFPLLTEDSPQQPFTRKGALRVEMERRLKMASVRGVPVLIVRAGDFFGPDAKNNWFSQMLVRPGKPVRSIQNPAAPHAGHQWAYLPDVAETIGRLLDRSSELPAFAVYHMEGFWDFDGLQLVGAIERAVGRPVKMRRMSWLAIKLAAPFVPLFREVLEMQYLWQMPLRMSNGKLTDFIGAEPKTPVDIAVSATLASLGCIGEVREPASLHRPVDAGGRV
;
A
#
# COMPACT_ATOMS: atom_id res chain seq x y z
N MET A 1 -5.43 33.49 -12.41
CA MET A 1 -4.35 33.93 -11.51
C MET A 1 -3.40 32.77 -11.35
N ILE A 2 -2.16 32.96 -11.78
CA ILE A 2 -1.11 31.96 -11.87
C ILE A 2 -0.50 31.85 -10.47
N TYR A 3 -0.60 30.68 -9.82
CA TYR A 3 0.18 30.41 -8.61
C TYR A 3 1.59 30.03 -9.04
N GLU A 4 2.52 30.97 -8.86
CA GLU A 4 3.95 30.74 -8.99
C GLU A 4 4.43 29.75 -7.91
N ASN A 5 4.99 28.63 -8.37
CA ASN A 5 5.78 27.71 -7.55
C ASN A 5 7.04 28.43 -7.07
N HIS A 6 6.96 29.04 -5.89
CA HIS A 6 8.16 29.34 -5.13
C HIS A 6 8.71 28.02 -4.58
N ALA A 7 9.69 27.46 -5.30
CA ALA A 7 10.60 26.46 -4.77
C ALA A 7 11.36 27.10 -3.61
N ASN A 8 10.80 26.98 -2.41
CA ASN A 8 11.44 27.42 -1.19
C ASN A 8 12.53 26.41 -0.86
N THR A 9 13.77 26.66 -1.32
CA THR A 9 14.99 25.99 -0.85
C THR A 9 15.38 26.51 0.54
N ALA A 10 14.41 26.58 1.46
CA ALA A 10 14.73 26.67 2.87
C ALA A 10 15.36 25.32 3.26
N GLU A 11 16.53 25.35 3.90
CA GLU A 11 17.11 24.16 4.53
C GLU A 11 16.03 23.57 5.45
N ASN A 12 15.46 22.45 5.03
CA ASN A 12 14.43 21.78 5.80
C ASN A 12 15.09 21.17 7.03
N ASN A 13 14.97 21.83 8.18
CA ASN A 13 15.50 21.34 9.46
C ASN A 13 14.55 20.35 10.18
N GLY A 14 13.58 19.79 9.48
CA GLY A 14 12.69 18.77 10.03
C GLY A 14 13.40 17.45 10.35
N PRO A 15 12.74 16.54 11.09
CA PRO A 15 13.30 15.24 11.40
C PRO A 15 13.56 14.42 10.13
N LEU A 16 14.56 13.53 10.18
CA LEU A 16 14.98 12.71 9.03
C LEU A 16 14.25 11.36 9.02
N ALA A 17 13.63 11.04 7.89
CA ALA A 17 13.05 9.74 7.61
C ALA A 17 13.86 8.99 6.53
N LEU A 18 14.26 7.75 6.81
CA LEU A 18 14.78 6.83 5.82
C LEU A 18 13.62 6.01 5.22
N VAL A 19 13.45 6.05 3.90
CA VAL A 19 12.46 5.24 3.18
C VAL A 19 13.15 4.13 2.42
N LEU A 20 12.95 2.90 2.89
CA LEU A 20 13.32 1.68 2.17
C LEU A 20 12.17 1.34 1.22
N GLY A 21 12.45 1.23 -0.08
CA GLY A 21 11.42 0.95 -1.09
C GLY A 21 10.71 2.20 -1.63
N ALA A 22 11.40 3.34 -1.65
CA ALA A 22 10.88 4.63 -2.12
C ALA A 22 10.28 4.63 -3.54
N ASN A 23 10.73 3.73 -4.42
CA ASN A 23 10.20 3.58 -5.78
C ASN A 23 9.01 2.61 -5.88
N GLY A 24 8.59 2.02 -4.76
CA GLY A 24 7.44 1.11 -4.67
C GLY A 24 6.11 1.86 -4.52
N GLY A 25 5.00 1.11 -4.60
CA GLY A 25 3.65 1.68 -4.47
C GLY A 25 3.46 2.41 -3.15
N VAL A 26 3.62 1.73 -2.01
CA VAL A 26 3.47 2.36 -0.68
C VAL A 26 4.60 3.35 -0.38
N GLY A 27 5.85 2.94 -0.61
CA GLY A 27 7.02 3.78 -0.25
C GLY A 27 7.02 5.14 -0.93
N SER A 28 6.62 5.23 -2.20
CA SER A 28 6.54 6.51 -2.92
C SER A 28 5.48 7.45 -2.36
N HIS A 29 4.33 6.94 -1.92
CA HIS A 29 3.25 7.75 -1.35
C HIS A 29 3.60 8.20 0.07
N VAL A 30 4.17 7.31 0.89
CA VAL A 30 4.64 7.66 2.23
C VAL A 30 5.76 8.70 2.15
N LEU A 31 6.69 8.57 1.20
CA LEU A 31 7.72 9.58 0.94
C LEU A 31 7.11 10.95 0.60
N LYS A 32 6.17 11.02 -0.34
CA LYS A 32 5.50 12.28 -0.72
C LYS A 32 4.80 12.91 0.47
N MET A 33 4.10 12.09 1.26
CA MET A 33 3.41 12.50 2.48
C MET A 33 4.39 13.05 3.54
N LEU A 34 5.55 12.41 3.73
CA LEU A 34 6.58 12.87 4.66
C LEU A 34 7.14 14.24 4.27
N LEU A 35 7.44 14.44 2.98
CA LEU A 35 7.89 15.74 2.46
C LEU A 35 6.85 16.84 2.72
N GLN A 36 5.57 16.55 2.51
CA GLN A 36 4.47 17.50 2.78
C GLN A 36 4.33 17.86 4.26
N ARG A 37 4.74 16.96 5.17
CA ARG A 37 4.79 17.18 6.62
C ARG A 37 6.13 17.77 7.10
N GLY A 38 6.96 18.25 6.18
CA GLY A 38 8.23 18.90 6.52
C GLY A 38 9.33 17.94 6.97
N TRP A 39 9.23 16.64 6.71
CA TRP A 39 10.34 15.72 6.99
C TRP A 39 11.46 15.91 5.96
N GLN A 40 12.70 15.79 6.42
CA GLN A 40 13.80 15.46 5.53
C GLN A 40 13.64 13.99 5.13
N VAL A 41 13.75 13.68 3.83
CA VAL A 41 13.61 12.29 3.37
C VAL A 41 14.88 11.81 2.69
N ARG A 42 15.39 10.69 3.21
CA ARG A 42 16.43 9.90 2.58
C ARG A 42 15.83 8.63 1.99
N ALA A 43 16.15 8.33 0.74
CA ALA A 43 15.72 7.12 0.05
C ALA A 43 16.92 6.22 -0.25
N LEU A 44 16.88 4.98 0.23
CA LEU A 44 17.84 3.96 -0.19
C LEU A 44 17.39 3.35 -1.53
N THR A 45 18.18 3.53 -2.57
CA THR A 45 17.88 3.03 -3.92
C THR A 45 19.02 2.20 -4.49
N ARG A 46 18.69 1.11 -5.20
CA ARG A 46 19.70 0.25 -5.85
C ARG A 46 20.39 0.92 -7.05
N GLN A 47 19.73 1.89 -7.68
CA GLN A 47 20.26 2.63 -8.82
C GLN A 47 20.70 4.02 -8.36
N ARG A 48 21.86 4.43 -8.84
CA ARG A 48 22.37 5.79 -8.67
C ARG A 48 21.49 6.72 -9.51
N VAL A 49 20.74 7.60 -8.85
CA VAL A 49 20.04 8.68 -9.55
C VAL A 49 21.05 9.79 -9.84
N ALA A 50 20.95 10.41 -11.02
CA ALA A 50 21.80 11.53 -11.38
C ALA A 50 21.67 12.66 -10.34
N ALA A 51 22.78 13.27 -9.97
CA ALA A 51 22.79 14.44 -9.09
C ALA A 51 21.98 15.57 -9.76
N GLY A 52 21.13 16.26 -8.99
CA GLY A 52 20.40 17.44 -9.46
C GLY A 52 18.86 17.33 -9.49
N ALA A 53 18.25 16.25 -9.00
CA ALA A 53 16.81 16.24 -8.74
C ALA A 53 16.51 17.17 -7.54
N SER A 54 15.93 18.34 -7.81
CA SER A 54 15.55 19.33 -6.79
C SER A 54 14.23 18.99 -6.09
N ASP A 55 14.01 17.70 -5.78
CA ASP A 55 12.76 17.21 -5.21
C ASP A 55 12.81 17.06 -3.69
N GLY A 56 13.86 17.55 -3.04
CA GLY A 56 14.02 17.52 -1.59
C GLY A 56 14.34 16.14 -1.01
N ILE A 57 14.72 15.17 -1.86
CA ILE A 57 15.02 13.79 -1.44
C ILE A 57 16.52 13.53 -1.52
N GLU A 58 17.13 13.19 -0.38
CA GLU A 58 18.49 12.66 -0.33
C GLU A 58 18.48 11.21 -0.82
N ARG A 59 19.17 10.91 -1.93
CA ARG A 59 19.22 9.55 -2.48
C ARG A 59 20.56 8.90 -2.17
N VAL A 60 20.51 7.79 -1.46
CA VAL A 60 21.69 6.99 -1.11
C VAL A 60 21.65 5.69 -1.89
N THR A 61 22.76 5.33 -2.52
CA THR A 61 22.88 4.07 -3.26
C THR A 61 23.23 2.94 -2.30
N GLY A 62 22.46 1.85 -2.32
CA GLY A 62 22.76 0.63 -1.57
C GLY A 62 21.68 -0.43 -1.73
N ASP A 63 21.91 -1.58 -1.09
CA ASP A 63 21.00 -2.73 -1.09
C ASP A 63 20.43 -2.97 0.31
N VAL A 64 19.10 -3.13 0.40
CA VAL A 64 18.44 -3.45 1.67
C VAL A 64 18.79 -4.84 2.20
N MET A 65 19.29 -5.74 1.35
CA MET A 65 19.86 -7.02 1.75
C MET A 65 21.23 -6.87 2.42
N ASN A 66 21.93 -5.75 2.20
CA ASN A 66 23.21 -5.45 2.83
C ASN A 66 22.98 -4.67 4.13
N ARG A 67 23.36 -5.26 5.26
CA ARG A 67 23.20 -4.66 6.59
C ARG A 67 23.91 -3.30 6.70
N GLN A 68 25.12 -3.19 6.17
CA GLN A 68 25.93 -1.98 6.30
C GLN A 68 25.32 -0.83 5.50
N ASP A 69 24.84 -1.10 4.28
CA ASP A 69 24.15 -0.09 3.45
C ASP A 69 22.92 0.50 4.16
N VAL A 70 22.12 -0.35 4.81
CA VAL A 70 20.93 0.08 5.57
C VAL A 70 21.34 0.88 6.81
N MET A 71 22.37 0.43 7.55
CA MET A 71 22.87 1.14 8.72
C MET A 71 23.44 2.52 8.37
N ASP A 72 24.23 2.60 7.29
CA ASP A 72 24.80 3.87 6.82
C ASP A 72 23.72 4.83 6.37
N ALA A 73 22.73 4.34 5.63
CA ALA A 73 21.58 5.15 5.22
C ALA A 73 20.70 5.57 6.42
N ALA A 74 20.69 4.84 7.53
CA ALA A 74 19.87 5.18 8.70
C ALA A 74 20.51 6.22 9.64
N LYS A 75 21.78 6.61 9.42
CA LYS A 75 22.47 7.59 10.27
C LYS A 75 21.69 8.90 10.38
N GLY A 76 21.34 9.28 11.61
CA GLY A 76 20.58 10.50 11.92
C GLY A 76 19.07 10.41 11.66
N ALA A 77 18.56 9.29 11.12
CA ALA A 77 17.14 9.12 10.92
C ALA A 77 16.44 8.88 12.26
N THR A 78 15.26 9.48 12.45
CA THR A 78 14.36 9.23 13.59
C THR A 78 13.17 8.35 13.19
N LEU A 79 13.01 8.10 11.88
CA LEU A 79 11.99 7.24 11.30
C LEU A 79 12.60 6.37 10.19
N ILE A 80 12.27 5.09 10.16
CA ILE A 80 12.57 4.18 9.05
C ILE A 80 11.26 3.57 8.54
N VAL A 81 10.91 3.85 7.29
CA VAL A 81 9.78 3.25 6.60
C VAL A 81 10.25 1.99 5.87
N HIS A 82 9.83 0.83 6.35
CA HIS A 82 10.10 -0.47 5.72
C HIS A 82 9.03 -0.78 4.66
N ALA A 83 9.12 -0.15 3.49
CA ALA A 83 8.20 -0.38 2.37
C ALA A 83 8.81 -1.25 1.26
N VAL A 84 9.72 -2.16 1.62
CA VAL A 84 10.33 -3.12 0.70
C VAL A 84 9.64 -4.47 0.77
N ASN A 85 9.51 -5.11 -0.39
CA ASN A 85 9.21 -6.53 -0.52
C ASN A 85 10.27 -7.16 -1.42
N PRO A 86 10.44 -8.50 -1.40
CA PRO A 86 11.40 -9.17 -2.25
C PRO A 86 11.25 -8.79 -3.74
N PRO A 87 12.34 -8.57 -4.49
CA PRO A 87 12.29 -8.19 -5.89
C PRO A 87 11.48 -9.18 -6.73
N GLY A 88 10.60 -8.65 -7.58
CA GLY A 88 9.72 -9.48 -8.41
C GLY A 88 8.73 -10.34 -7.62
N TYR A 89 8.58 -10.11 -6.31
CA TYR A 89 7.71 -10.87 -5.42
C TYR A 89 8.10 -12.36 -5.28
N ARG A 90 9.40 -12.68 -5.42
CA ARG A 90 9.97 -14.03 -5.40
C ARG A 90 10.84 -14.28 -4.17
N ASP A 91 11.10 -15.55 -3.87
CA ASP A 91 12.05 -16.02 -2.84
C ASP A 91 11.83 -15.39 -1.45
N TRP A 92 10.56 -15.23 -1.08
CA TRP A 92 10.13 -14.61 0.18
C TRP A 92 10.83 -15.21 1.40
N GLU A 93 10.94 -16.54 1.46
CA GLU A 93 11.59 -17.27 2.55
C GLU A 93 13.04 -16.84 2.79
N ARG A 94 13.75 -16.45 1.73
CA ARG A 94 15.18 -16.10 1.79
C ARG A 94 15.42 -14.62 2.01
N GLN A 95 14.48 -13.76 1.62
CA GLN A 95 14.75 -12.33 1.51
C GLN A 95 13.99 -11.49 2.53
N VAL A 96 12.73 -11.81 2.84
CA VAL A 96 11.88 -10.88 3.59
C VAL A 96 12.36 -10.67 5.03
N LEU A 97 12.81 -11.74 5.69
CA LEU A 97 13.29 -11.67 7.07
C LEU A 97 14.66 -10.99 7.17
N PRO A 98 15.68 -11.31 6.33
CA PRO A 98 16.94 -10.56 6.34
C PRO A 98 16.80 -9.06 6.07
N MET A 99 15.94 -8.65 5.12
CA MET A 99 15.68 -7.21 4.88
C MET A 99 15.09 -6.53 6.12
N LEU A 100 14.18 -7.21 6.82
CA LEU A 100 13.60 -6.70 8.05
C LEU A 100 14.63 -6.65 9.17
N ASP A 101 15.46 -7.67 9.33
CA ASP A 101 16.50 -7.73 10.35
C ASP A 101 17.52 -6.59 10.17
N ASN A 102 17.89 -6.26 8.92
CA ASN A 102 18.74 -5.11 8.62
C ASN A 102 18.07 -3.79 9.02
N THR A 103 16.76 -3.68 8.81
CA THR A 103 15.97 -2.52 9.23
C THR A 103 15.91 -2.39 10.76
N ILE A 104 15.68 -3.50 11.45
CA ILE A 104 15.65 -3.56 12.92
C ILE A 104 17.03 -3.16 13.47
N ALA A 105 18.11 -3.73 12.96
CA ALA A 105 19.46 -3.40 13.40
C ALA A 105 19.79 -1.91 13.20
N ALA A 106 19.38 -1.31 12.09
CA ALA A 106 19.54 0.11 11.85
C ALA A 106 18.73 0.96 12.83
N ALA A 107 17.46 0.61 13.06
CA ALA A 107 16.60 1.31 14.01
C ALA A 107 17.11 1.24 15.46
N GLU A 108 17.62 0.07 15.87
CA GLU A 108 18.27 -0.11 17.18
C GLU A 108 19.50 0.80 17.32
N ALA A 109 20.29 0.96 16.27
CA ALA A 109 21.51 1.76 16.29
C ALA A 109 21.26 3.27 16.35
N CYS A 110 20.20 3.77 15.69
CA CYS A 110 19.90 5.21 15.65
C CYS A 110 18.71 5.64 16.54
N GLY A 111 18.02 4.69 17.18
CA GLY A 111 16.82 4.97 17.99
C GLY A 111 15.59 5.34 17.15
N ALA A 112 15.57 5.02 15.86
CA ALA A 112 14.47 5.37 14.97
C ALA A 112 13.21 4.52 15.23
N ARG A 113 12.04 5.14 15.01
CA ARG A 113 10.79 4.39 14.87
C ARG A 113 10.77 3.62 13.56
N ILE A 114 10.30 2.37 13.57
CA ILE A 114 10.00 1.61 12.35
C ILE A 114 8.53 1.76 12.00
N VAL A 115 8.25 2.07 10.73
CA VAL A 115 6.90 1.92 10.14
C VAL A 115 6.89 0.76 9.16
N LEU A 116 5.99 -0.20 9.38
CA LEU A 116 5.71 -1.29 8.45
C LEU A 116 4.29 -1.14 7.87
N PRO A 117 4.15 -0.91 6.56
CA PRO A 117 2.89 -1.13 5.87
C PRO A 117 2.57 -2.64 5.87
N GLY A 118 1.63 -3.03 6.72
CA GLY A 118 1.18 -4.41 6.91
C GLY A 118 0.12 -4.85 5.90
N THR A 119 -0.25 -6.12 5.95
CA THR A 119 -1.20 -6.74 5.03
C THR A 119 -2.17 -7.65 5.78
N VAL A 120 -3.26 -8.05 5.14
CA VAL A 120 -4.24 -9.01 5.68
C VAL A 120 -3.73 -10.48 5.74
N TYR A 121 -2.52 -10.75 5.24
CA TYR A 121 -2.06 -12.13 4.98
C TYR A 121 -1.76 -12.94 6.25
N ASN A 122 -1.73 -12.27 7.40
CA ASN A 122 -1.38 -12.85 8.68
C ASN A 122 -2.47 -13.78 9.24
N PHE A 123 -3.68 -13.72 8.69
CA PHE A 123 -4.86 -14.34 9.27
C PHE A 123 -5.30 -15.59 8.50
N GLY A 124 -5.80 -16.57 9.25
CA GLY A 124 -6.42 -17.79 8.73
C GLY A 124 -7.94 -17.80 8.95
N PRO A 125 -8.65 -18.83 8.44
CA PRO A 125 -10.11 -18.93 8.46
C PRO A 125 -10.70 -18.99 9.87
N ASP A 126 -9.89 -19.31 10.88
CA ASP A 126 -10.23 -19.30 12.30
C ASP A 126 -10.61 -17.91 12.82
N ALA A 127 -10.18 -16.85 12.13
CA ALA A 127 -10.41 -15.45 12.53
C ALA A 127 -11.42 -14.71 11.63
N PHE A 128 -11.97 -15.36 10.61
CA PHE A 128 -12.86 -14.71 9.61
C PHE A 128 -14.31 -14.65 10.12
N PRO A 129 -15.15 -13.74 9.59
CA PRO A 129 -14.90 -12.80 8.48
C PRO A 129 -14.47 -11.39 8.92
N LEU A 130 -14.60 -11.06 10.22
CA LEU A 130 -14.30 -9.73 10.75
C LEU A 130 -13.08 -9.79 11.67
N LEU A 131 -12.00 -9.15 11.25
CA LEU A 131 -10.74 -9.09 11.96
C LEU A 131 -10.63 -7.82 12.79
N THR A 132 -10.01 -7.94 13.97
CA THR A 132 -9.49 -6.82 14.76
C THR A 132 -7.97 -6.99 14.89
N GLU A 133 -7.28 -5.99 15.44
CA GLU A 133 -5.83 -6.05 15.62
C GLU A 133 -5.37 -7.20 16.52
N ASP A 134 -6.26 -7.66 17.42
CA ASP A 134 -6.03 -8.75 18.38
C ASP A 134 -6.46 -10.13 17.86
N SER A 135 -7.01 -10.21 16.64
CA SER A 135 -7.37 -11.50 16.03
C SER A 135 -6.16 -12.44 15.95
N PRO A 136 -6.36 -13.76 16.16
CA PRO A 136 -5.28 -14.73 16.09
C PRO A 136 -4.64 -14.75 14.71
N GLN A 137 -3.31 -14.70 14.68
CA GLN A 137 -2.53 -14.75 13.45
C GLN A 137 -2.09 -16.19 13.15
N GLN A 138 -3.03 -17.00 12.63
CA GLN A 138 -2.81 -18.42 12.29
C GLN A 138 -2.92 -18.66 10.77
N PRO A 139 -1.98 -18.16 9.96
CA PRO A 139 -2.02 -18.33 8.52
C PRO A 139 -1.70 -19.79 8.15
N PHE A 140 -2.38 -20.31 7.14
CA PHE A 140 -2.08 -21.61 6.52
C PHE A 140 -1.22 -21.47 5.25
N THR A 141 -0.78 -20.24 4.94
CA THR A 141 0.09 -19.93 3.81
C THR A 141 1.51 -19.65 4.29
N ARG A 142 2.50 -19.93 3.45
CA ARG A 142 3.90 -19.66 3.75
C ARG A 142 4.16 -18.14 3.83
N LYS A 143 3.60 -17.34 2.90
CA LYS A 143 3.69 -15.87 2.97
C LYS A 143 3.06 -15.32 4.24
N GLY A 144 1.90 -15.85 4.64
CA GLY A 144 1.26 -15.48 5.89
C GLY A 144 2.18 -15.79 7.07
N ALA A 145 2.75 -17.00 7.15
CA ALA A 145 3.69 -17.37 8.21
C ALA A 145 4.91 -16.44 8.28
N LEU A 146 5.47 -16.04 7.13
CA LEU A 146 6.55 -15.06 7.06
C LEU A 146 6.10 -13.67 7.54
N ARG A 147 4.90 -13.22 7.21
CA ARG A 147 4.35 -11.94 7.70
C ARG A 147 4.14 -11.96 9.22
N VAL A 148 3.64 -13.06 9.77
CA VAL A 148 3.54 -13.23 11.23
C VAL A 148 4.90 -13.20 11.89
N GLU A 149 5.90 -13.86 11.30
CA GLU A 149 7.27 -13.84 11.81
C GLU A 149 7.91 -12.45 11.74
N MET A 150 7.64 -11.67 10.68
CA MET A 150 8.06 -10.28 10.59
C MET A 150 7.52 -9.45 11.75
N GLU A 151 6.21 -9.53 12.01
CA GLU A 151 5.58 -8.77 13.08
C GLU A 151 6.03 -9.23 14.47
N ARG A 152 6.30 -10.53 14.65
CA ARG A 152 6.88 -11.08 15.89
C ARG A 152 8.28 -10.48 16.15
N ARG A 153 9.14 -10.39 15.13
CA ARG A 153 10.48 -9.78 15.26
C ARG A 153 10.41 -8.29 15.59
N LEU A 154 9.49 -7.56 14.95
CA LEU A 154 9.23 -6.16 15.28
C LEU A 154 8.71 -6.00 16.71
N LYS A 155 7.82 -6.89 17.17
CA LYS A 155 7.38 -6.89 18.58
C LYS A 155 8.56 -7.10 19.52
N MET A 156 9.44 -8.04 19.24
CA MET A 156 10.66 -8.23 20.04
C MET A 156 11.57 -7.00 20.02
N ALA A 157 11.73 -6.32 18.87
CA ALA A 157 12.50 -5.09 18.78
C ALA A 157 11.89 -3.96 19.63
N SER A 158 10.56 -3.87 19.68
CA SER A 158 9.87 -2.89 20.54
C SER A 158 10.09 -3.12 22.03
N VAL A 159 10.20 -4.37 22.47
CA VAL A 159 10.59 -4.70 23.86
C VAL A 159 12.04 -4.28 24.15
N ARG A 160 12.90 -4.21 23.13
CA ARG A 160 14.28 -3.68 23.24
C ARG A 160 14.38 -2.16 23.07
N GLY A 161 13.25 -1.46 22.95
CA GLY A 161 13.21 0.00 22.89
C GLY A 161 13.06 0.61 21.50
N VAL A 162 12.87 -0.17 20.43
CA VAL A 162 12.59 0.35 19.08
C VAL A 162 11.09 0.63 18.91
N PRO A 163 10.61 1.87 18.79
CA PRO A 163 9.20 2.11 18.55
C PRO A 163 8.78 1.53 17.20
N VAL A 164 7.65 0.83 17.15
CA VAL A 164 7.12 0.21 15.92
C VAL A 164 5.69 0.68 15.70
N LEU A 165 5.39 1.08 14.47
CA LEU A 165 4.05 1.30 13.97
C LEU A 165 3.78 0.37 12.78
N ILE A 166 2.71 -0.44 12.87
CA ILE A 166 2.23 -1.28 11.80
C ILE A 166 0.84 -0.79 11.38
N VAL A 167 0.66 -0.52 10.09
CA VAL A 167 -0.66 -0.19 9.51
C VAL A 167 -1.03 -1.28 8.53
N ARG A 168 -1.94 -2.17 8.92
CA ARG A 168 -2.42 -3.27 8.06
C ARG A 168 -3.59 -2.77 7.22
N ALA A 169 -3.53 -3.04 5.92
CA ALA A 169 -4.59 -2.68 4.99
C ALA A 169 -4.86 -3.84 4.02
N GLY A 170 -5.97 -3.72 3.27
CA GLY A 170 -6.32 -4.63 2.18
C GLY A 170 -5.38 -4.49 0.97
N ASP A 171 -5.79 -5.00 -0.18
CA ASP A 171 -4.96 -4.96 -1.38
C ASP A 171 -4.78 -3.52 -1.88
N PHE A 172 -3.53 -3.11 -2.03
CA PHE A 172 -3.17 -1.75 -2.39
C PHE A 172 -3.49 -1.43 -3.86
N PHE A 173 -4.06 -0.25 -4.10
CA PHE A 173 -4.20 0.35 -5.42
C PHE A 173 -3.98 1.87 -5.36
N GLY A 174 -3.67 2.50 -6.49
CA GLY A 174 -3.39 3.93 -6.53
C GLY A 174 -2.51 4.34 -7.71
N PRO A 175 -2.35 5.66 -7.95
CA PRO A 175 -1.37 6.19 -8.89
C PRO A 175 0.03 5.60 -8.66
N ASP A 176 0.86 5.58 -9.70
CA ASP A 176 2.27 5.17 -9.68
C ASP A 176 2.56 3.72 -9.24
N ALA A 177 1.52 2.98 -8.82
CA ALA A 177 1.62 1.62 -8.35
C ALA A 177 1.55 0.63 -9.51
N LYS A 178 2.73 0.29 -10.03
CA LYS A 178 2.86 -0.58 -11.20
C LYS A 178 2.87 -2.08 -10.88
N ASN A 179 3.17 -2.45 -9.63
CA ASN A 179 3.34 -3.84 -9.19
C ASN A 179 2.37 -4.22 -8.06
N ASN A 180 1.08 -4.02 -8.26
CA ASN A 180 0.05 -4.50 -7.35
C ASN A 180 -1.00 -5.33 -8.10
N TRP A 181 -1.92 -5.92 -7.35
CA TRP A 181 -2.95 -6.77 -7.90
C TRP A 181 -3.83 -6.04 -8.94
N PHE A 182 -4.16 -4.77 -8.67
CA PHE A 182 -4.94 -3.92 -9.57
C PHE A 182 -4.28 -3.76 -10.95
N SER A 183 -3.01 -3.36 -10.98
CA SER A 183 -2.27 -3.08 -12.22
C SER A 183 -1.78 -4.32 -12.95
N GLN A 184 -1.66 -5.47 -12.28
CA GLN A 184 -1.21 -6.72 -12.88
C GLN A 184 -2.37 -7.60 -13.38
N MET A 185 -3.49 -7.62 -12.66
CA MET A 185 -4.56 -8.61 -12.90
C MET A 185 -5.87 -7.98 -13.38
N LEU A 186 -6.23 -6.77 -12.91
CA LEU A 186 -7.52 -6.15 -13.25
C LEU A 186 -7.43 -5.31 -14.54
N VAL A 187 -6.39 -4.50 -14.69
CA VAL A 187 -6.20 -3.62 -15.86
C VAL A 187 -4.83 -3.81 -16.50
N ARG A 188 -4.68 -3.41 -17.77
CA ARG A 188 -3.39 -3.46 -18.48
C ARG A 188 -2.86 -2.03 -18.64
N PRO A 189 -1.77 -1.65 -17.96
CA PRO A 189 -1.19 -0.31 -18.07
C PRO A 189 -0.87 0.07 -19.53
N GLY A 190 -1.08 1.34 -19.86
CA GLY A 190 -0.85 1.91 -21.19
C GLY A 190 -1.84 1.44 -22.27
N LYS A 191 -2.92 0.76 -21.88
CA LYS A 191 -3.97 0.30 -22.80
C LYS A 191 -5.34 0.74 -22.27
N PRO A 192 -6.28 1.12 -23.16
CA PRO A 192 -7.65 1.35 -22.75
C PRO A 192 -8.23 0.10 -22.07
N VAL A 193 -8.94 0.29 -20.96
CA VAL A 193 -9.59 -0.82 -20.25
C VAL A 193 -10.72 -1.38 -21.12
N ARG A 194 -10.54 -2.56 -21.69
CA ARG A 194 -11.56 -3.25 -22.53
C ARG A 194 -12.21 -4.43 -21.82
N SER A 195 -11.51 -5.02 -20.86
CA SER A 195 -11.99 -6.16 -20.09
C SER A 195 -11.31 -6.21 -18.74
N ILE A 196 -12.02 -6.72 -17.74
CA ILE A 196 -11.51 -6.96 -16.38
C ILE A 196 -11.58 -8.46 -16.09
N GLN A 197 -10.51 -9.00 -15.49
CA GLN A 197 -10.54 -10.35 -14.91
C GLN A 197 -10.84 -10.24 -13.43
N ASN A 198 -12.04 -10.66 -13.03
CA ASN A 198 -12.45 -10.65 -11.64
C ASN A 198 -12.07 -11.99 -10.96
N PRO A 199 -11.13 -11.99 -10.00
CA PRO A 199 -10.73 -13.18 -9.25
C PRO A 199 -11.72 -13.60 -8.15
N ALA A 200 -12.60 -12.69 -7.71
CA ALA A 200 -13.50 -12.92 -6.60
C ALA A 200 -14.55 -13.99 -6.93
N ALA A 201 -14.77 -14.90 -5.98
CA ALA A 201 -15.96 -15.73 -5.95
C ALA A 201 -17.19 -14.85 -5.66
N PRO A 202 -18.40 -15.25 -6.08
CA PRO A 202 -19.62 -14.54 -5.71
C PRO A 202 -19.72 -14.36 -4.19
N HIS A 203 -20.01 -13.12 -3.75
CA HIS A 203 -20.14 -12.76 -2.33
C HIS A 203 -18.86 -12.91 -1.48
N ALA A 204 -17.70 -13.15 -2.10
CA ALA A 204 -16.41 -13.06 -1.42
C ALA A 204 -15.95 -11.60 -1.40
N GLY A 205 -16.44 -10.85 -0.42
CA GLY A 205 -16.10 -9.44 -0.26
C GLY A 205 -14.60 -9.23 -0.07
N HIS A 206 -14.09 -8.16 -0.67
CA HIS A 206 -12.66 -7.89 -0.72
C HIS A 206 -12.35 -6.45 -0.30
N GLN A 207 -11.26 -6.28 0.44
CA GLN A 207 -10.86 -5.00 0.98
C GLN A 207 -9.72 -4.39 0.15
N TRP A 208 -9.90 -3.16 -0.31
CA TRP A 208 -8.93 -2.42 -1.10
C TRP A 208 -8.41 -1.20 -0.34
N ALA A 209 -7.15 -0.86 -0.53
CA ALA A 209 -6.52 0.28 0.15
C ALA A 209 -5.92 1.27 -0.86
N TYR A 210 -6.46 2.48 -0.89
CA TYR A 210 -5.96 3.54 -1.76
C TYR A 210 -4.65 4.10 -1.20
N LEU A 211 -3.57 4.04 -1.98
CA LEU A 211 -2.22 4.35 -1.50
C LEU A 211 -2.05 5.76 -0.91
N PRO A 212 -2.63 6.83 -1.49
CA PRO A 212 -2.66 8.13 -0.84
C PRO A 212 -3.34 8.10 0.54
N ASP A 213 -4.46 7.38 0.70
CA ASP A 213 -5.14 7.27 2.00
C ASP A 213 -4.32 6.46 3.01
N VAL A 214 -3.60 5.43 2.56
CA VAL A 214 -2.66 4.66 3.40
C VAL A 214 -1.53 5.55 3.89
N ALA A 215 -0.95 6.36 3.00
CA ALA A 215 0.12 7.29 3.37
C ALA A 215 -0.39 8.36 4.34
N GLU A 216 -1.57 8.94 4.08
CA GLU A 216 -2.19 9.92 4.97
C GLU A 216 -2.55 9.33 6.34
N THR A 217 -3.00 8.07 6.39
CA THR A 217 -3.25 7.34 7.65
C THR A 217 -1.98 7.20 8.47
N ILE A 218 -0.89 6.76 7.82
CA ILE A 218 0.44 6.69 8.46
C ILE A 218 0.86 8.08 8.95
N GLY A 219 0.64 9.13 8.14
CA GLY A 219 0.95 10.51 8.49
C GLY A 219 0.26 10.97 9.76
N ARG A 220 -1.07 10.81 9.85
CA ARG A 220 -1.86 11.17 11.03
C ARG A 220 -1.47 10.40 12.30
N LEU A 221 -1.05 9.14 12.15
CA LEU A 221 -0.52 8.34 13.26
C LEU A 221 0.87 8.85 13.71
N LEU A 222 1.71 9.30 12.78
CA LEU A 222 3.01 9.88 13.08
C LEU A 222 2.91 11.29 13.69
N ASP A 223 1.93 12.09 13.27
CA ASP A 223 1.63 13.41 13.84
C ASP A 223 1.35 13.33 15.35
N ARG A 224 0.87 12.17 15.82
CA ARG A 224 0.62 11.85 17.23
C ARG A 224 1.55 10.76 17.77
N SER A 225 2.77 10.72 17.25
CA SER A 225 3.74 9.66 17.53
C SER A 225 4.07 9.50 19.02
N SER A 226 4.04 10.58 19.82
CA SER A 226 4.29 10.56 21.27
C SER A 226 3.20 9.84 22.07
N GLU A 227 2.00 9.71 21.53
CA GLU A 227 0.86 9.04 22.19
C GLU A 227 0.78 7.55 21.83
N LEU A 228 1.55 7.10 20.84
CA LEU A 228 1.56 5.72 20.40
C LEU A 228 2.30 4.81 21.40
N PRO A 229 1.79 3.60 21.68
CA PRO A 229 2.55 2.62 22.44
C PRO A 229 3.81 2.21 21.68
N ALA A 230 4.79 1.63 22.40
CA ALA A 230 6.05 1.17 21.79
C ALA A 230 5.84 0.18 20.62
N PHE A 231 4.76 -0.60 20.67
CA PHE A 231 4.32 -1.45 19.56
C PHE A 231 2.87 -1.14 19.23
N ALA A 232 2.68 -0.31 18.20
CA ALA A 232 1.38 0.11 17.73
C ALA A 232 0.99 -0.66 16.46
N VAL A 233 -0.21 -1.21 16.45
CA VAL A 233 -0.80 -1.87 15.29
C VAL A 233 -2.18 -1.27 15.08
N TYR A 234 -2.47 -0.89 13.84
CA TYR A 234 -3.78 -0.39 13.41
C TYR A 234 -4.19 -1.06 12.11
N HIS A 235 -5.48 -1.30 11.98
CA HIS A 235 -6.15 -1.73 10.77
C HIS A 235 -6.77 -0.53 10.06
N MET A 236 -6.61 -0.48 8.74
CA MET A 236 -7.48 0.32 7.87
C MET A 236 -8.66 -0.52 7.43
N GLU A 237 -9.80 0.12 7.19
CA GLU A 237 -10.96 -0.48 6.51
C GLU A 237 -10.87 -0.26 5.00
N GLY A 238 -10.34 0.86 4.54
CA GLY A 238 -10.23 1.22 3.14
C GLY A 238 -11.58 1.18 2.41
N PHE A 239 -11.56 0.65 1.19
CA PHE A 239 -12.75 0.42 0.37
C PHE A 239 -13.16 -1.06 0.45
N TRP A 240 -14.33 -1.30 1.05
CA TRP A 240 -14.92 -2.64 1.14
C TRP A 240 -15.79 -2.94 -0.09
N ASP A 241 -15.28 -3.79 -0.98
CA ASP A 241 -15.99 -4.30 -2.17
C ASP A 241 -16.73 -5.59 -1.82
N PHE A 242 -17.97 -5.46 -1.34
CA PHE A 242 -18.74 -6.56 -0.74
C PHE A 242 -18.95 -7.80 -1.65
N ASP A 243 -19.04 -7.60 -2.97
CA ASP A 243 -19.35 -8.66 -3.94
C ASP A 243 -18.34 -8.74 -5.09
N GLY A 244 -17.27 -7.93 -5.05
CA GLY A 244 -16.27 -7.84 -6.10
C GLY A 244 -16.76 -7.12 -7.36
N LEU A 245 -17.94 -6.49 -7.34
CA LEU A 245 -18.52 -5.76 -8.46
C LEU A 245 -18.44 -4.25 -8.29
N GLN A 246 -18.27 -3.75 -7.06
CA GLN A 246 -18.29 -2.30 -6.84
C GLN A 246 -17.07 -1.62 -7.44
N LEU A 247 -15.88 -2.24 -7.34
CA LEU A 247 -14.68 -1.71 -7.98
C LEU A 247 -14.78 -1.79 -9.51
N VAL A 248 -15.41 -2.85 -10.04
CA VAL A 248 -15.69 -2.98 -11.48
C VAL A 248 -16.59 -1.83 -11.95
N GLY A 249 -17.66 -1.54 -11.21
CA GLY A 249 -18.55 -0.42 -11.51
C GLY A 249 -17.84 0.94 -11.43
N ALA A 250 -16.93 1.13 -10.46
CA ALA A 250 -16.10 2.34 -10.38
C ALA A 250 -15.17 2.49 -11.60
N ILE A 251 -14.60 1.38 -12.10
CA ILE A 251 -13.81 1.37 -13.34
C ILE A 251 -14.68 1.74 -14.55
N GLU A 252 -15.89 1.18 -14.69
CA GLU A 252 -16.80 1.51 -15.79
C GLU A 252 -17.19 3.00 -15.79
N ARG A 253 -17.50 3.57 -14.61
CA ARG A 253 -17.79 5.00 -14.45
C ARG A 253 -16.58 5.87 -14.82
N ALA A 254 -15.38 5.50 -14.35
CA ALA A 254 -14.16 6.24 -14.65
C ALA A 254 -13.78 6.22 -16.14
N VAL A 255 -13.98 5.08 -16.82
CA VAL A 255 -13.74 4.94 -18.27
C VAL A 255 -14.88 5.57 -19.09
N GLY A 256 -16.08 5.68 -18.51
CA GLY A 256 -17.27 6.25 -19.16
C GLY A 256 -17.98 5.31 -20.12
N ARG A 257 -17.78 3.99 -19.99
CA ARG A 257 -18.44 2.96 -20.82
C ARG A 257 -18.43 1.60 -20.12
N PRO A 258 -19.35 0.69 -20.47
CA PRO A 258 -19.32 -0.68 -19.98
C PRO A 258 -18.01 -1.40 -20.35
N VAL A 259 -17.52 -2.23 -19.44
CA VAL A 259 -16.29 -3.02 -19.59
C VAL A 259 -16.64 -4.49 -19.54
N LYS A 260 -16.05 -5.30 -20.43
CA LYS A 260 -16.33 -6.73 -20.45
C LYS A 260 -15.72 -7.43 -19.21
N MET A 261 -16.53 -7.74 -18.21
CA MET A 261 -16.10 -8.53 -17.07
C MET A 261 -16.03 -10.02 -17.42
N ARG A 262 -14.92 -10.66 -17.06
CA ARG A 262 -14.77 -12.12 -17.10
C ARG A 262 -14.36 -12.60 -15.72
N ARG A 263 -14.93 -13.72 -15.28
CA ARG A 263 -14.41 -14.41 -14.09
C ARG A 263 -13.05 -15.01 -14.41
N MET A 264 -12.13 -14.88 -13.47
CA MET A 264 -10.82 -15.52 -13.55
C MET A 264 -10.98 -17.03 -13.38
N SER A 265 -10.38 -17.81 -14.28
CA SER A 265 -10.36 -19.27 -14.14
C SER A 265 -9.19 -19.68 -13.25
N TRP A 266 -9.49 -19.91 -11.98
CA TRP A 266 -8.53 -20.45 -11.02
C TRP A 266 -7.95 -21.81 -11.45
N LEU A 267 -8.73 -22.63 -12.18
CA LEU A 267 -8.25 -23.88 -12.75
C LEU A 267 -7.17 -23.65 -13.80
N ALA A 268 -7.35 -22.66 -14.69
CA ALA A 268 -6.35 -22.32 -15.69
C ALA A 268 -5.04 -21.82 -15.03
N ILE A 269 -5.16 -21.02 -13.97
CA ILE A 269 -3.99 -20.57 -13.18
C ILE A 269 -3.29 -21.76 -12.52
N LYS A 270 -4.05 -22.70 -11.92
CA LYS A 270 -3.51 -23.93 -11.32
C LYS A 270 -2.73 -24.78 -12.31
N LEU A 271 -3.24 -24.95 -13.53
CA LEU A 271 -2.55 -25.71 -14.59
C LEU A 271 -1.30 -25.00 -15.12
N ALA A 272 -1.29 -23.66 -15.13
CA ALA A 272 -0.14 -22.87 -15.58
C ALA A 272 0.92 -22.63 -14.50
N ALA A 273 0.58 -22.80 -13.22
CA ALA A 273 1.46 -22.55 -12.07
C ALA A 273 2.81 -23.32 -12.08
N PRO A 274 2.91 -24.56 -12.58
CA PRO A 274 4.21 -25.23 -12.73
C PRO A 274 5.18 -24.47 -13.62
N PHE A 275 4.69 -23.70 -14.58
CA PHE A 275 5.51 -22.99 -15.58
C PHE A 275 5.67 -21.50 -15.29
N VAL A 276 4.78 -20.92 -14.47
CA VAL A 276 4.75 -19.48 -14.17
C VAL A 276 4.87 -19.26 -12.66
N PRO A 277 6.05 -18.86 -12.14
CA PRO A 277 6.26 -18.65 -10.70
C PRO A 277 5.26 -17.68 -10.07
N LEU A 278 4.90 -16.60 -10.76
CA LEU A 278 3.89 -15.64 -10.31
C LEU A 278 2.55 -16.33 -9.99
N PHE A 279 2.13 -17.31 -10.78
CA PHE A 279 0.86 -18.01 -10.55
C PHE A 279 0.89 -18.91 -9.32
N ARG A 280 2.05 -19.47 -8.94
CA ARG A 280 2.19 -20.16 -7.66
C ARG A 280 1.97 -19.20 -6.49
N GLU A 281 2.58 -18.01 -6.59
CA GLU A 281 2.46 -16.97 -5.57
C GLU A 281 1.02 -16.41 -5.47
N VAL A 282 0.29 -16.38 -6.58
CA VAL A 282 -1.13 -16.00 -6.68
C VAL A 282 -2.04 -17.06 -6.05
N LEU A 283 -1.83 -18.34 -6.38
CA LEU A 283 -2.64 -19.46 -5.85
C LEU A 283 -2.50 -19.60 -4.34
N GLU A 284 -1.32 -19.32 -3.79
CA GLU A 284 -1.09 -19.30 -2.35
C GLU A 284 -2.06 -18.34 -1.64
N MET A 285 -2.37 -17.19 -2.25
CA MET A 285 -3.25 -16.17 -1.67
C MET A 285 -4.68 -16.25 -2.20
N GLN A 286 -5.05 -17.31 -2.91
CA GLN A 286 -6.36 -17.48 -3.55
C GLN A 286 -7.53 -17.36 -2.56
N TYR A 287 -7.34 -17.80 -1.32
CA TYR A 287 -8.40 -17.81 -0.32
C TYR A 287 -8.98 -16.41 -0.03
N LEU A 288 -8.17 -15.35 -0.16
CA LEU A 288 -8.59 -13.95 -0.02
C LEU A 288 -9.63 -13.51 -1.06
N TRP A 289 -9.80 -14.31 -2.12
CA TRP A 289 -10.77 -14.10 -3.18
C TRP A 289 -11.94 -15.09 -3.13
N GLN A 290 -11.92 -16.05 -2.19
CA GLN A 290 -12.94 -17.09 -2.06
C GLN A 290 -13.79 -16.93 -0.79
N MET A 291 -13.29 -16.20 0.20
CA MET A 291 -13.95 -16.02 1.49
C MET A 291 -14.02 -14.53 1.83
N PRO A 292 -15.12 -14.04 2.41
CA PRO A 292 -15.20 -12.66 2.85
C PRO A 292 -14.21 -12.42 4.01
N LEU A 293 -13.42 -11.36 3.88
CA LEU A 293 -12.43 -10.98 4.88
C LEU A 293 -12.32 -9.46 5.02
N ARG A 294 -12.71 -8.94 6.18
CA ARG A 294 -12.74 -7.50 6.47
C ARG A 294 -11.99 -7.21 7.76
N MET A 295 -11.06 -6.26 7.71
CA MET A 295 -10.45 -5.68 8.90
C MET A 295 -11.29 -4.50 9.40
N SER A 296 -11.60 -4.50 10.69
CA SER A 296 -12.26 -3.39 11.38
C SER A 296 -11.25 -2.28 11.65
N ASN A 297 -11.65 -1.02 11.44
CA ASN A 297 -10.81 0.15 11.72
C ASN A 297 -11.16 0.85 13.04
N GLY A 298 -11.97 0.25 13.91
CA GLY A 298 -12.48 0.91 15.12
C GLY A 298 -11.37 1.54 15.98
N LYS A 299 -10.30 0.79 16.24
CA LYS A 299 -9.13 1.28 16.98
C LYS A 299 -8.44 2.45 16.29
N LEU A 300 -8.38 2.44 14.95
CA LEU A 300 -7.82 3.55 14.17
C LEU A 300 -8.69 4.79 14.32
N THR A 301 -10.01 4.67 14.12
CA THR A 301 -10.93 5.80 14.22
C THR A 301 -11.00 6.35 15.64
N ASP A 302 -10.93 5.51 16.67
CA ASP A 302 -10.86 5.96 18.06
C ASP A 302 -9.59 6.77 18.33
N PHE A 303 -8.48 6.40 17.67
CA PHE A 303 -7.21 7.10 17.82
C PHE A 303 -7.16 8.38 16.98
N ILE A 304 -7.33 8.34 15.65
CA ILE A 304 -7.18 9.51 14.76
C ILE A 304 -8.49 10.25 14.42
N GLY A 305 -9.62 9.86 15.01
CA GLY A 305 -10.95 10.42 14.80
C GLY A 305 -11.67 9.88 13.57
N ALA A 306 -11.01 9.85 12.41
CA ALA A 306 -11.57 9.31 11.18
C ALA A 306 -10.48 8.77 10.24
N GLU A 307 -10.76 7.63 9.62
CA GLU A 307 -9.93 7.09 8.55
C GLU A 307 -10.02 7.99 7.29
N PRO A 308 -8.89 8.42 6.70
CA PRO A 308 -8.87 9.05 5.39
C PRO A 308 -9.55 8.15 4.35
N LYS A 309 -10.58 8.67 3.68
CA LYS A 309 -11.36 7.93 2.67
C LYS A 309 -11.59 8.78 1.43
N THR A 310 -10.77 8.57 0.42
CA THR A 310 -11.00 9.10 -0.93
C THR A 310 -12.18 8.36 -1.58
N PRO A 311 -13.17 9.06 -2.16
CA PRO A 311 -14.25 8.41 -2.89
C PRO A 311 -13.74 7.47 -3.97
N VAL A 312 -14.29 6.24 -4.04
CA VAL A 312 -13.76 5.17 -4.90
C VAL A 312 -13.67 5.57 -6.37
N ASP A 313 -14.60 6.38 -6.88
CA ASP A 313 -14.61 6.85 -8.27
C ASP A 313 -13.41 7.77 -8.56
N ILE A 314 -13.06 8.65 -7.61
CA ILE A 314 -11.90 9.53 -7.70
C ILE A 314 -10.62 8.70 -7.62
N ALA A 315 -10.54 7.78 -6.63
CA ALA A 315 -9.39 6.91 -6.42
C ALA A 315 -9.10 6.03 -7.66
N VAL A 316 -10.14 5.43 -8.25
CA VAL A 316 -10.03 4.62 -9.46
C VAL A 316 -9.68 5.48 -10.68
N SER A 317 -10.30 6.65 -10.85
CA SER A 317 -9.98 7.54 -11.96
C SER A 317 -8.52 8.00 -11.93
N ALA A 318 -8.03 8.45 -10.76
CA ALA A 318 -6.63 8.81 -10.56
C ALA A 318 -5.67 7.65 -10.85
N THR A 319 -6.03 6.44 -10.38
CA THR A 319 -5.26 5.22 -10.64
C THR A 319 -5.19 4.91 -12.14
N LEU A 320 -6.32 4.92 -12.85
CA LEU A 320 -6.38 4.61 -14.27
C LEU A 320 -5.65 5.65 -15.13
N ALA A 321 -5.75 6.94 -14.77
CA ALA A 321 -5.04 8.02 -15.47
C ALA A 321 -3.53 7.84 -15.32
N SER A 322 -3.03 7.62 -14.11
CA SER A 322 -1.60 7.37 -13.86
C SER A 322 -1.08 6.11 -14.57
N LEU A 323 -1.92 5.08 -14.72
CA LEU A 323 -1.58 3.87 -15.50
C LEU A 323 -1.68 4.09 -17.02
N GLY A 324 -2.08 5.26 -17.51
CA GLY A 324 -2.25 5.55 -18.95
C GLY A 324 -3.43 4.80 -19.58
N CYS A 325 -4.41 4.40 -18.78
CA CYS A 325 -5.61 3.70 -19.23
C CYS A 325 -6.71 4.67 -19.72
N ILE A 326 -6.69 5.89 -19.21
CA ILE A 326 -7.55 7.03 -19.58
C ILE A 326 -6.70 8.30 -19.67
N GLY A 327 -7.22 9.36 -20.30
CA GLY A 327 -6.50 10.63 -20.50
C GLY A 327 -6.29 11.41 -19.19
N GLU A 328 -7.31 12.15 -18.75
CA GLU A 328 -7.28 12.91 -17.49
C GLU A 328 -8.31 12.40 -16.48
N VAL A 329 -8.05 12.68 -15.20
CA VAL A 329 -8.96 12.35 -14.08
C VAL A 329 -10.28 13.08 -14.30
N ARG A 330 -11.39 12.35 -14.34
CA ARG A 330 -12.72 12.97 -14.44
C ARG A 330 -13.15 13.42 -13.05
N GLU A 331 -13.23 14.73 -12.84
CA GLU A 331 -13.84 15.27 -11.61
C GLU A 331 -15.36 15.01 -11.57
N PRO A 332 -15.93 14.78 -10.38
CA PRO A 332 -17.32 14.34 -10.20
C PRO A 332 -18.41 15.36 -10.62
N ALA A 333 -18.04 16.59 -11.00
CA ALA A 333 -19.00 17.64 -11.37
C ALA A 333 -19.77 17.39 -12.68
N SER A 334 -19.46 16.33 -13.43
CA SER A 334 -20.11 16.01 -14.71
C SER A 334 -21.31 15.03 -14.60
N LEU A 335 -21.68 14.57 -13.39
CA LEU A 335 -22.72 13.55 -13.20
C LEU A 335 -24.11 14.07 -12.78
N HIS A 336 -24.32 15.38 -12.67
CA HIS A 336 -25.66 15.95 -12.43
C HIS A 336 -25.98 17.09 -13.40
N ARG A 337 -26.53 16.73 -14.56
CA ARG A 337 -27.60 17.54 -15.16
C ARG A 337 -28.89 16.72 -15.13
N PRO A 338 -29.95 17.19 -14.46
CA PRO A 338 -31.28 16.66 -14.70
C PRO A 338 -31.61 16.85 -16.18
N VAL A 339 -32.15 15.81 -16.81
CA VAL A 339 -32.81 15.95 -18.11
C VAL A 339 -34.02 16.84 -17.86
N ASP A 340 -33.98 18.07 -18.36
CA ASP A 340 -35.15 18.93 -18.42
C ASP A 340 -36.25 18.20 -19.20
N ALA A 341 -37.33 17.87 -18.50
CA ALA A 341 -38.60 17.51 -19.10
C ALA A 341 -39.20 18.77 -19.74
N GLY A 342 -38.74 19.08 -20.95
CA GLY A 342 -39.34 20.08 -21.82
C GLY A 342 -40.72 19.60 -22.27
N GLY A 343 -41.76 20.19 -21.67
CA GLY A 343 -43.15 19.97 -22.01
C GLY A 343 -43.47 20.27 -23.48
N ARG A 344 -44.37 19.47 -24.04
CA ARG A 344 -45.07 19.80 -25.28
C ARG A 344 -46.33 20.58 -24.93
N VAL A 345 -46.53 21.67 -25.68
CA VAL A 345 -47.79 22.40 -25.84
C VAL A 345 -48.87 21.48 -26.39
#